data_AF-A0A142FSL2-F1
#
_entry.id   AF-A0A142FSL2-F1
#
_cell.length_a   1.000
_cell.length_b   1.000
_cell.length_c   1.000
_cell.angle_alpha   90.00
_cell.angle_beta   90.00
_cell.angle_gamma   90.00
#
_symmetry.space_group_name_H-M   'P 1'
#
loop_
_entity.id
_entity.type
_entity.pdbx_description
1 polymer ?
#
loop_
_entity_poly.entity_id
_entity_poly.type
_entity_poly.pdbx_seq_one_letter_code
_entity_poly.pdbx_strand_id
1 'polypeptide(L)' 'MSEFDESNLEQSGNWTSDSDDNHSIAGRARVRAQLQADIEAFLQSGGRIQEVDTTFRADSPRKVEVGFNNRSV' A
#
# COMPACT_ATOMS: atom_id res chain seq x y z
N MET A 1 27.08 8.25 3.13
CA MET A 1 25.66 8.50 2.81
C MET A 1 25.34 7.52 1.70
N SER A 2 24.48 6.53 1.94
CA SER A 2 24.12 5.53 0.91
C SER A 2 22.99 6.14 0.08
N GLU A 3 23.27 6.42 -1.19
CA GLU A 3 22.24 6.81 -2.16
C GLU A 3 21.21 5.69 -2.23
N PHE A 4 19.95 6.06 -2.01
CA PHE A 4 18.82 5.16 -2.15
C PHE A 4 18.65 4.91 -3.65
N ASP A 5 18.91 3.68 -4.10
CA ASP A 5 18.78 3.30 -5.51
C ASP A 5 17.29 3.19 -5.87
N GLU A 6 16.71 4.33 -6.25
CA GLU A 6 15.30 4.49 -6.63
C GLU A 6 14.93 3.72 -7.91
N SER A 7 15.91 3.21 -8.66
CA SER A 7 15.68 2.48 -9.91
C SER A 7 14.98 1.13 -9.72
N ASN A 8 15.02 0.55 -8.52
CA ASN A 8 14.35 -0.71 -8.20
C ASN A 8 12.89 -0.51 -7.74
N LEU A 9 12.42 0.73 -7.61
CA LEU A 9 11.07 1.03 -7.14
C LEU A 9 10.05 1.18 -8.28
N GLU A 10 10.52 1.41 -9.52
CA GLU A 10 9.63 1.66 -10.67
C GLU A 10 8.93 0.41 -11.23
N GLN A 11 9.29 -0.80 -10.77
CA GLN A 11 8.74 -2.06 -11.31
C GLN A 11 7.72 -2.75 -10.40
N SER A 12 7.34 -2.15 -9.27
CA SER A 12 6.35 -2.75 -8.36
C SER A 12 4.95 -2.16 -8.54
N GLY A 13 4.24 -2.69 -9.53
CA GLY A 13 2.80 -2.59 -9.61
C GLY A 13 2.31 -1.37 -10.37
N ASN A 14 1.96 -1.59 -11.63
CA ASN A 14 0.97 -0.80 -12.33
C ASN A 14 -0.39 -0.99 -11.64
N TRP A 15 -0.56 -0.41 -10.44
CA TRP A 15 -1.82 -0.33 -9.68
C TRP A 15 -2.81 0.66 -10.31
N THR A 16 -2.58 1.06 -11.57
CA THR A 16 -3.58 1.69 -12.42
C THR A 16 -4.56 0.60 -12.87
N SER A 17 -5.24 -0.01 -11.89
CA SER A 17 -6.52 -0.64 -12.17
C SER A 17 -7.39 0.46 -12.72
N ASP A 18 -7.62 0.41 -14.02
CA ASP A 18 -8.67 1.10 -14.75
C ASP A 18 -9.82 1.41 -13.79
N SER A 19 -9.94 2.68 -13.41
CA SER A 19 -10.70 3.13 -12.24
C SER A 19 -12.22 2.92 -12.39
N ASP A 20 -12.67 2.41 -13.54
CA ASP A 20 -14.08 2.22 -13.89
C ASP A 20 -14.62 0.84 -13.50
N ASP A 21 -13.78 -0.21 -13.48
CA ASP A 21 -14.29 -1.60 -13.38
C ASP A 21 -14.49 -2.09 -11.93
N ASN A 22 -13.93 -1.39 -10.93
CA ASN A 22 -13.97 -1.81 -9.51
C ASN A 22 -15.32 -1.58 -8.79
N HIS A 23 -16.24 -0.87 -9.43
CA HIS A 23 -17.57 -0.61 -8.88
C HIS A 23 -18.51 -1.82 -8.99
N SER A 24 -18.23 -2.75 -9.91
CA SER A 24 -18.97 -4.00 -10.06
C SER A 24 -18.42 -5.14 -9.17
N ILE A 25 -19.30 -6.07 -8.79
CA ILE A 25 -18.91 -7.31 -8.08
C ILE A 25 -17.90 -8.11 -8.94
N ALA A 26 -18.13 -8.15 -10.25
CA ALA A 26 -17.26 -8.87 -11.18
C ALA A 26 -15.85 -8.26 -11.24
N GLY A 27 -15.75 -6.91 -11.28
CA GLY A 27 -14.45 -6.24 -11.29
C GLY A 27 -13.69 -6.45 -9.98
N ARG A 28 -14.36 -6.33 -8.83
CA ARG A 28 -13.74 -6.67 -7.53
C ARG A 28 -13.26 -8.12 -7.45
N ALA A 29 -13.97 -9.05 -8.08
CA ALA A 29 -13.57 -10.45 -8.13
C ALA A 29 -12.28 -10.66 -8.96
N ARG A 30 -12.15 -9.96 -10.09
CA ARG A 30 -10.92 -9.99 -10.92
C ARG A 30 -9.72 -9.44 -10.15
N VAL A 31 -9.87 -8.29 -9.50
CA VAL A 31 -8.79 -7.71 -8.68
C VAL A 31 -8.38 -8.65 -7.56
N ARG A 32 -9.34 -9.31 -6.89
CA ARG A 32 -9.02 -10.30 -5.86
C ARG A 32 -8.24 -11.50 -6.42
N ALA A 33 -8.64 -12.00 -7.59
CA ALA A 33 -7.96 -13.12 -8.24
C ALA A 33 -6.52 -12.76 -8.64
N GLN A 34 -6.32 -11.55 -9.19
CA GLN A 34 -4.98 -11.07 -9.53
C GLN A 34 -4.11 -10.92 -8.28
N LEU A 35 -4.62 -10.25 -7.25
CA LEU A 35 -3.90 -10.06 -5.99
C LEU A 35 -3.52 -11.40 -5.34
N GLN A 36 -4.41 -12.40 -5.40
CA GLN A 36 -4.13 -13.75 -4.90
C GLN A 36 -2.93 -14.36 -5.64
N ALA A 37 -2.92 -14.30 -6.98
CA ALA A 37 -1.82 -14.83 -7.79
C ALA A 37 -0.49 -14.13 -7.49
N ASP A 38 -0.52 -12.81 -7.33
CA ASP A 38 0.67 -12.02 -7.02
C ASP A 38 1.24 -12.35 -5.64
N ILE A 39 0.38 -12.54 -4.63
CA ILE A 39 0.78 -12.98 -3.28
C ILE A 39 1.43 -14.36 -3.35
N GLU A 40 0.84 -15.30 -4.07
CA GLU A 40 1.37 -16.66 -4.20
C GLU A 40 2.75 -16.65 -4.88
N ALA A 41 2.91 -15.88 -5.96
CA ALA A 41 4.20 -15.71 -6.64
C ALA A 41 5.27 -15.08 -5.73
N PHE A 42 4.89 -14.06 -4.95
CA PHE A 42 5.79 -13.42 -3.99
C PHE A 42 6.26 -14.42 -2.91
N LEU A 43 5.36 -15.22 -2.36
CA LEU A 43 5.71 -16.24 -1.36
C LEU A 43 6.57 -17.36 -1.96
N GLN A 44 6.26 -17.81 -3.17
CA GLN A 44 7.02 -18.86 -3.87
C GLN A 44 8.45 -18.43 -4.22
N SER A 45 8.67 -17.15 -4.52
CA SER A 45 10.02 -16.60 -4.76
C SER A 45 10.84 -16.43 -3.47
N GLY A 46 10.30 -16.82 -2.31
CA GLY A 46 10.96 -16.72 -1.01
C GLY A 46 10.69 -15.40 -0.27
N GLY A 47 9.81 -14.56 -0.81
CA GLY A 47 9.28 -13.37 -0.14
C GLY A 47 8.55 -13.73 1.15
N ARG A 48 8.56 -12.80 2.11
CA ARG A 48 7.93 -12.99 3.42
C ARG A 48 7.04 -11.81 3.75
N ILE A 49 5.83 -12.10 4.21
CA ILE A 49 4.91 -11.08 4.73
C ILE A 49 5.35 -10.77 6.17
N GLN A 50 5.56 -9.49 6.45
CA GLN A 50 5.92 -9.00 7.78
C GLN A 50 4.72 -8.33 8.41
N GLU A 51 4.39 -8.73 9.64
CA GLU A 51 3.41 -8.02 10.45
C GLU A 51 4.10 -6.81 11.09
N VAL A 52 3.48 -5.64 10.95
CA VAL A 52 3.95 -4.40 11.56
C VAL A 52 3.01 -4.08 12.73
N ASP A 53 3.59 -3.69 13.87
CA ASP A 53 2.82 -3.32 15.04
C ASP A 53 1.83 -2.19 14.70
N THR A 54 0.59 -2.31 15.17
CA THR A 54 -0.47 -1.30 14.92
C THR A 54 -0.15 0.09 15.48
N THR A 55 0.76 0.16 16.44
CA THR A 55 1.28 1.41 17.04
C THR A 55 2.48 1.96 16.29
N PHE A 56 3.07 1.19 15.36
CA PHE A 56 4.19 1.64 14.55
C PHE A 56 3.74 2.83 13.67
N ARG A 57 4.40 3.97 13.89
CA ARG A 57 4.31 5.13 13.02
C ARG A 57 5.69 5.42 12.48
N ALA A 58 5.84 5.37 11.16
CA ALA A 58 7.06 5.81 10.49
C ALA A 58 7.27 7.32 10.64
N ASP A 59 6.19 8.08 10.74
CA ASP A 59 6.23 9.52 11.02
C ASP A 59 6.40 9.78 12.52
N SER A 60 7.31 10.71 12.85
CA SER A 60 7.37 11.29 14.19
C SER A 60 6.01 11.92 14.55
N PRO A 61 5.54 11.82 15.81
CA PRO A 61 4.27 12.41 16.20
C PRO A 61 4.28 13.91 15.89
N ARG A 62 3.57 14.32 14.83
CA ARG A 62 3.42 15.73 14.48
C ARG A 62 2.58 16.38 15.57
N LYS A 63 2.97 17.59 16.00
CA LYS A 63 2.07 18.43 16.81
C LYS A 63 0.76 18.53 16.04
N VAL A 64 -0.35 18.21 16.69
CA VAL A 64 -1.68 18.39 16.10
C VAL A 64 -1.80 19.86 15.74
N GLU A 65 -2.01 20.18 14.46
CA GLU A 65 -2.24 21.56 14.07
C GLU A 65 -3.53 22.06 14.74
N VAL A 66 -3.43 23.24 15.33
CA VAL A 66 -4.57 23.95 15.89
C VAL A 66 -5.57 24.20 14.74
N GLY A 67 -6.78 23.64 14.83
CA GLY A 67 -7.78 23.69 13.75
C GLY A 67 -8.00 22.37 13.00
N PHE A 68 -7.23 21.30 13.26
CA PHE A 68 -7.53 19.97 12.71
C PHE A 68 -8.88 19.46 13.25
N ASN A 69 -9.82 19.14 12.36
CA ASN A 69 -11.22 18.80 12.69
C ASN A 69 -12.00 19.90 13.43
N ASN A 70 -11.75 21.17 13.12
CA ASN A 70 -12.52 22.31 13.69
C ASN A 70 -12.57 22.34 15.23
N ARG A 71 -11.61 21.71 15.92
CA ARG A 71 -11.48 21.90 17.38
C ARG A 71 -10.95 23.30 17.62
N SER A 72 -11.86 24.21 17.98
CA SER A 72 -11.52 25.51 18.54
C SER A 72 -10.62 25.33 19.77
N VAL A 73 -9.67 26.26 19.92
CA VAL A 73 -8.79 26.39 21.09
C VAL A 73 -9.56 26.68 22.37
#